data_AF-A0A154PJ81-F1
#
_entry.id   AF-A0A154PJ81-F1
#
_cell.length_a   1.000
_cell.length_b   1.000
_cell.length_c   1.000
_cell.angle_alpha   90.00
_cell.angle_beta   90.00
_cell.angle_gamma   90.00
#
_symmetry.space_group_name_H-M   'P 1'
#
loop_
_entity.id
_entity.type
_entity.pdbx_description
1 polymer ?
#
loop_
_entity_poly.entity_id
_entity_poly.type
_entity_poly.pdbx_seq_one_letter_code
_entity_poly.pdbx_strand_id
1 'polypeptide(L)'
;MKKCFQSCGGCTLNRLSDVKDFIYKDVPNYNNVEFKYIRGAAPELVLLNHNNEEVERLPLSSLTRNECNDLLSSKGFTKKTTRDEI
;
A
#
# COMPACT_ATOMS: atom_id res chain seq x y z
N MET A 1 -15.37 -1.44 5.93
CA MET A 1 -14.26 -0.50 5.64
C MET A 1 -13.29 -1.21 4.72
N LYS A 2 -12.93 -0.62 3.57
CA LYS A 2 -12.03 -1.29 2.62
C LYS A 2 -10.65 -1.44 3.25
N LYS A 3 -10.06 -2.63 3.19
CA LYS A 3 -8.70 -2.88 3.68
C LYS A 3 -7.79 -3.04 2.47
N CYS A 4 -6.68 -2.34 2.47
CA CYS A 4 -5.70 -2.45 1.41
C CYS A 4 -4.53 -3.30 1.88
N PHE A 5 -4.26 -4.41 1.20
CA PHE A 5 -3.13 -5.30 1.49
C PHE A 5 -2.05 -5.12 0.47
N GLN A 6 -0.82 -5.02 0.91
CA GLN A 6 0.29 -4.98 -0.01
C GLN A 6 1.22 -6.19 0.18
N SER A 7 1.36 -7.01 -0.86
CA SER A 7 2.12 -8.26 -0.85
C SER A 7 3.53 -8.03 -1.37
N CYS A 8 4.61 -8.30 -0.62
CA CYS A 8 5.96 -8.27 -1.20
C CYS A 8 6.75 -9.54 -0.87
N GLY A 9 7.46 -10.08 -1.85
CA GLY A 9 8.37 -11.21 -1.70
C GLY A 9 9.75 -10.94 -2.27
N GLY A 10 10.77 -11.24 -1.47
CA GLY A 10 12.11 -11.69 -1.89
C GLY A 10 12.82 -10.93 -3.02
N CYS A 11 13.93 -10.28 -2.69
CA CYS A 11 14.92 -9.64 -3.58
C CYS A 11 14.44 -8.42 -4.41
N THR A 12 13.18 -8.36 -4.88
CA THR A 12 12.72 -7.29 -5.78
C THR A 12 12.57 -5.93 -5.09
N LEU A 13 12.21 -5.92 -3.80
CA LEU A 13 12.05 -4.68 -3.04
C LEU A 13 13.36 -3.90 -2.85
N ASN A 14 14.52 -4.56 -2.97
CA ASN A 14 15.81 -3.88 -2.89
C ASN A 14 16.14 -3.08 -4.17
N ARG A 15 15.49 -3.42 -5.29
CA ARG A 15 15.58 -2.68 -6.56
C ARG A 15 14.52 -1.58 -6.67
N LEU A 16 13.38 -1.75 -5.98
CA LEU A 16 12.23 -0.83 -6.03
C LEU A 16 12.25 0.11 -4.82
N SER A 17 13.20 1.06 -4.84
CA SER A 17 13.41 2.06 -3.79
C SER A 17 12.13 2.83 -3.43
N ASP A 18 11.39 3.26 -4.45
CA ASP A 18 10.15 4.02 -4.31
C ASP A 18 9.04 3.24 -3.61
N VAL A 19 8.78 2.02 -4.07
CA VAL A 19 7.75 1.15 -3.48
C VAL A 19 8.13 0.78 -2.05
N LYS A 20 9.42 0.54 -1.79
CA LYS A 20 9.94 0.32 -0.44
C LYS A 20 9.65 1.53 0.46
N ASP A 21 9.99 2.73 0.01
CA ASP A 21 9.77 3.95 0.79
C ASP A 21 8.29 4.19 1.07
N PHE A 22 7.42 3.95 0.08
CA PHE A 22 5.97 3.99 0.24
C PHE A 22 5.48 3.04 1.34
N ILE A 23 5.94 1.78 1.33
CA ILE A 23 5.55 0.79 2.33
C ILE A 23 6.00 1.18 3.73
N TYR A 24 7.27 1.53 3.89
CA TYR A 24 7.84 1.72 5.22
C TYR A 24 7.55 3.11 5.79
N LYS A 25 7.40 4.14 4.93
CA LYS A 25 7.19 5.52 5.36
C LYS A 25 5.75 5.99 5.21
N ASP A 26 5.03 5.64 4.14
CA ASP A 26 3.69 6.18 3.90
C ASP A 26 2.56 5.27 4.42
N VAL A 27 2.59 3.95 4.15
CA VAL A 27 1.56 2.99 4.61
C VAL A 27 1.23 3.12 6.10
N PRO A 28 2.20 3.22 7.06
CA PRO A 28 1.85 3.41 8.47
C PRO A 28 1.03 4.68 8.74
N ASN A 29 1.21 5.71 7.90
CA ASN A 29 0.47 6.96 7.95
C ASN A 29 -0.92 6.85 7.31
N TYR A 30 -1.37 5.72 6.79
CA TYR A 30 -2.74 5.56 6.31
C TYR A 30 -3.61 4.79 7.31
N ASN A 31 -4.89 5.16 7.40
CA ASN A 31 -5.88 4.33 8.07
C ASN A 31 -6.32 3.19 7.13
N ASN A 32 -6.54 2.01 7.69
CA ASN A 32 -7.07 0.86 6.95
C ASN A 32 -6.21 0.33 5.79
N VAL A 33 -4.90 0.58 5.84
CA VAL A 33 -3.92 -0.02 4.94
C VAL A 33 -3.02 -0.94 5.78
N GLU A 34 -2.84 -2.16 5.32
CA GLU A 34 -2.00 -3.18 5.94
C GLU A 34 -0.97 -3.69 4.93
N PHE A 35 0.27 -3.84 5.34
CA PHE A 35 1.31 -4.45 4.52
C PHE A 35 1.51 -5.90 4.97
N LYS A 36 1.48 -6.84 4.02
CA LYS A 36 1.70 -8.27 4.27
C LYS A 36 2.89 -8.76 3.45
N TYR A 37 3.93 -9.23 4.13
CA TYR A 37 5.08 -9.81 3.44
C TYR A 37 4.77 -11.25 2.98
N ILE A 38 4.86 -11.53 1.68
CA ILE A 38 4.63 -12.86 1.07
C ILE A 38 5.85 -13.23 0.23
N ARG A 39 6.61 -14.24 0.67
CA ARG A 39 7.82 -14.67 -0.05
C ARG A 39 7.50 -15.16 -1.46
N GLY A 40 8.26 -14.69 -2.46
CA GLY A 40 8.15 -15.10 -3.86
C GLY A 40 7.10 -14.35 -4.70
N ALA A 41 6.36 -13.39 -4.12
CA ALA A 41 5.35 -12.62 -4.85
C ALA A 41 5.82 -11.19 -5.18
N ALA A 42 5.31 -10.61 -6.28
CA ALA A 42 5.55 -9.21 -6.63
C ALA A 42 4.79 -8.24 -5.69
N PRO A 43 5.26 -6.99 -5.54
CA PRO A 43 4.52 -5.92 -4.86
C PRO A 43 3.20 -5.64 -5.56
N GLU A 44 2.10 -6.00 -4.92
CA GLU A 44 0.74 -5.80 -5.43
C GLU A 44 -0.14 -5.15 -4.36
N LEU A 45 -1.00 -4.23 -4.79
CA LEU A 45 -2.03 -3.58 -3.99
C LEU A 45 -3.34 -4.36 -4.15
N VAL A 46 -3.86 -4.87 -3.05
CA VAL A 46 -5.10 -5.66 -3.03
C VAL A 46 -6.14 -4.91 -2.21
N LEU A 47 -7.20 -4.46 -2.85
CA LEU A 47 -8.34 -3.83 -2.19
C LEU A 47 -9.32 -4.91 -1.76
N LEU A 48 -9.67 -4.93 -0.48
CA LEU A 48 -10.73 -5.77 0.07
C LEU A 48 -11.99 -4.98 0.34
N ASN A 49 -13.15 -5.62 0.18
CA ASN A 49 -14.44 -5.09 0.61
C ASN A 49 -14.66 -5.26 2.14
N HIS A 50 -15.87 -4.95 2.61
CA HIS A 50 -16.25 -5.14 4.02
C HIS A 50 -16.23 -6.61 4.48
N ASN A 51 -16.45 -7.55 3.57
CA ASN A 51 -16.45 -8.99 3.84
C ASN A 51 -15.03 -9.58 3.80
N ASN A 52 -13.99 -8.76 3.62
CA ASN A 52 -12.61 -9.16 3.36
C ASN A 52 -12.43 -9.95 2.04
N GLU A 53 -13.31 -9.74 1.07
CA GLU A 53 -13.18 -10.31 -0.28
C GLU A 53 -12.38 -9.35 -1.17
N GLU A 54 -11.49 -9.91 -1.99
CA GLU A 54 -10.68 -9.16 -2.95
C GLU A 54 -11.59 -8.56 -4.03
N VAL A 55 -11.64 -7.23 -4.10
CA VAL A 55 -12.38 -6.52 -5.15
C VAL A 55 -11.48 -6.06 -6.28
N GLU A 56 -10.21 -5.77 -5.99
CA GLU A 56 -9.28 -5.25 -6.98
C GLU A 56 -7.83 -5.60 -6.59
N ARG A 57 -7.01 -5.91 -7.60
CA ARG A 57 -5.58 -6.16 -7.46
C ARG A 57 -4.81 -5.36 -8.51
N LEU A 58 -3.82 -4.60 -8.07
CA LEU A 58 -3.05 -3.70 -8.92
C LEU A 58 -1.55 -3.88 -8.67
N PRO A 59 -0.71 -4.11 -9.70
CA PRO A 59 0.73 -4.27 -9.52
C PRO A 59 1.39 -2.93 -9.18
N LEU A 60 2.14 -2.88 -8.09
CA LEU A 60 2.89 -1.69 -7.67
C LEU A 60 4.31 -1.67 -8.22
N SER A 61 4.80 -2.78 -8.75
CA SER A 61 6.15 -2.89 -9.34
C SER A 61 6.43 -1.88 -10.46
N SER A 62 5.38 -1.40 -11.13
CA SER A 62 5.46 -0.40 -12.21
C SER A 62 5.15 1.03 -11.75
N LEU A 63 4.77 1.23 -10.48
CA LEU A 63 4.35 2.52 -9.95
C LEU A 63 5.45 3.13 -9.08
N THR A 64 5.50 4.46 -9.05
CA THR A 64 6.38 5.20 -8.14
C THR A 64 5.70 5.42 -6.79
N ARG A 65 6.45 5.93 -5.81
CA ARG A 65 5.92 6.28 -4.49
C ARG A 65 4.74 7.26 -4.59
N ASN A 66 4.86 8.27 -5.45
CA ASN A 66 3.82 9.28 -5.62
C ASN A 66 2.56 8.67 -6.24
N GLU A 67 2.72 7.86 -7.29
CA GLU A 67 1.60 7.15 -7.93
C GLU A 67 0.87 6.24 -6.92
N CYS A 68 1.62 5.53 -6.06
CA CYS A 68 1.03 4.70 -5.02
C CYS A 68 0.20 5.52 -4.02
N ASN A 69 0.71 6.69 -3.61
CA ASN A 69 0.01 7.60 -2.70
C ASN A 69 -1.25 8.20 -3.36
N ASP A 70 -1.14 8.64 -4.61
CA ASP A 70 -2.25 9.20 -5.38
C ASP A 70 -3.35 8.15 -5.56
N LEU A 71 -2.97 6.92 -5.88
CA LEU A 71 -3.89 5.80 -6.02
C LEU A 71 -4.65 5.51 -4.72
N LEU A 72 -3.97 5.48 -3.57
CA LEU A 72 -4.64 5.37 -2.27
C LEU A 72 -5.61 6.54 -2.03
N SER A 73 -5.18 7.77 -2.32
CA SER A 73 -6.03 8.96 -2.15
C SER A 73 -7.27 8.92 -3.04
N SER A 74 -7.11 8.53 -4.31
CA SER A 74 -8.16 8.35 -5.31
C SER A 74 -9.16 7.25 -4.91
N LYS A 75 -8.67 6.18 -4.27
CA LYS A 75 -9.53 5.12 -3.71
C LYS A 75 -10.24 5.53 -2.41
N GLY A 76 -9.98 6.72 -1.88
CA GLY A 76 -10.61 7.27 -0.69
C GLY A 76 -9.92 6.90 0.62
N PHE A 77 -8.67 6.41 0.58
CA PHE A 77 -7.88 6.21 1.79
C PHE A 77 -7.36 7.55 2.28
N THR A 78 -7.59 7.85 3.55
CA THR A 78 -7.08 9.06 4.20
C THR A 78 -5.81 8.76 4.95
N LYS A 79 -4.83 9.66 4.80
CA LYS A 79 -3.67 9.69 5.68
C LYS A 79 -4.17 10.01 7.09
N LYS A 80 -3.70 9.27 8.08
CA LYS A 80 -3.58 9.71 9.47
C LYS A 80 -2.75 10.98 9.42
N THR A 81 -3.42 12.13 9.36
CA THR A 81 -2.81 13.37 9.81
C THR A 81 -2.41 13.08 11.25
N THR A 82 -1.11 12.90 11.51
CA THR A 82 -0.58 13.16 12.85
C THR A 82 -0.98 14.59 13.10
N ARG A 83 -2.07 14.74 13.84
CA ARG A 83 -2.56 16.02 14.29
C ARG A 83 -1.53 16.47 15.31
N ASP A 84 -0.46 17.09 14.81
CA ASP A 84 0.31 18.06 15.56
C ASP A 84 -0.63 19.26 15.67
N GLU A 85 -1.61 19.17 16.58
CA GLU A 85 -2.18 20.38 17.15
C GLU A 85 -1.10 20.97 18.03
N ILE A 86 -0.54 22.07 17.56
CA ILE A 86 0.21 23.05 18.36
C ILE A 86 -0.77 23.71 19.33
#